data_AF-A0A3A4NJA0-F1
#
_entry.id   AF-A0A3A4NJA0-F1
#
_cell.length_a   1.000
_cell.length_b   1.000
_cell.length_c   1.000
_cell.angle_alpha   90.00
_cell.angle_beta   90.00
_cell.angle_gamma   90.00
#
_symmetry.space_group_name_H-M   'P 1'
#
loop_
_entity.id
_entity.type
_entity.pdbx_description
1 polymer ?
#
loop_
_entity_poly.entity_id
_entity_poly.type
_entity_poly.pdbx_seq_one_letter_code
_entity_poly.pdbx_strand_id
1 'polypeptide(L)'
;MKAFNIIATIAFVISLFLTAGAFEKEAVAWGLPEGFNPETGRIEKTSEVYKTEELIGSVARNERGERLGMVEEILFSDDGRIEYLVLARDEIEGAERLVPVPWKDAKAEMKDGRLVLSLDKSKFDNAPSFGRNDWQRLDDPEWNREVHSYY
;
A
#
# COMPACT_ATOMS: atom_id res chain seq x y z
N MET A 1 -27.67 22.66 -36.44
CA MET A 1 -27.36 21.22 -36.61
C MET A 1 -26.01 21.04 -37.34
N LYS A 2 -24.88 21.40 -36.71
CA LYS A 2 -23.52 21.19 -37.27
C LYS A 2 -22.48 20.70 -36.26
N ALA A 3 -22.80 20.66 -34.96
CA ALA A 3 -21.87 20.22 -33.91
C ALA A 3 -21.80 18.68 -33.74
N PHE A 4 -22.81 17.94 -34.19
CA PHE A 4 -22.92 16.49 -33.97
C PHE A 4 -22.00 15.64 -34.87
N ASN A 5 -21.53 16.17 -36.00
CA ASN A 5 -20.71 15.40 -36.94
C ASN A 5 -19.21 15.41 -36.59
N ILE A 6 -18.78 16.28 -35.67
CA ILE A 6 -17.37 16.39 -35.27
C ILE A 6 -17.01 15.30 -34.24
N ILE A 7 -17.93 14.98 -33.32
CA ILE A 7 -17.70 13.98 -32.28
C ILE A 7 -17.55 12.57 -32.88
N ALA A 8 -18.36 12.23 -33.88
CA ALA A 8 -18.30 10.92 -34.54
C ALA A 8 -17.02 10.71 -35.38
N THR A 9 -16.40 11.79 -35.87
CA THR A 9 -15.19 11.69 -36.71
C THR A 9 -13.93 11.51 -35.85
N ILE A 10 -13.90 12.07 -34.64
CA ILE A 10 -12.78 11.91 -33.70
C ILE A 10 -12.69 10.45 -33.20
N ALA A 11 -13.82 9.77 -33.02
CA ALA A 11 -13.84 8.37 -32.59
C ALA A 11 -13.24 7.41 -33.64
N PHE A 12 -13.30 7.74 -34.93
CA PHE A 12 -12.87 6.82 -36.01
C PHE A 12 -11.36 6.88 -36.30
N VAL A 13 -10.66 7.97 -35.94
CA VAL A 13 -9.22 8.11 -36.20
C VAL A 13 -8.36 7.43 -35.12
N ILE A 14 -8.89 7.21 -33.92
CA ILE A 14 -8.14 6.62 -32.78
C ILE A 14 -7.98 5.09 -32.92
N SER A 15 -8.77 4.44 -33.77
CA SER A 15 -8.80 2.98 -33.88
C SER A 15 -7.57 2.35 -34.55
N LEU A 16 -6.61 3.13 -35.09
CA LEU A 16 -5.60 2.55 -35.96
C LEU A 16 -4.25 2.20 -35.32
N PHE A 17 -3.77 2.84 -34.24
CA PHE A 17 -2.36 2.61 -33.85
C PHE A 17 -2.00 2.84 -32.37
N LEU A 18 -2.87 2.47 -31.44
CA LEU A 18 -2.55 2.61 -30.03
C LEU A 18 -2.47 1.24 -29.37
N THR A 19 -1.26 0.71 -29.31
CA THR A 19 -0.92 -0.20 -28.21
C THR A 19 -1.28 0.54 -26.92
N ALA A 20 -1.94 -0.14 -25.96
CA ALA A 20 -2.53 0.51 -24.78
C ALA A 20 -1.56 1.51 -24.09
N GLY A 21 -0.26 1.20 -24.04
CA GLY A 21 0.76 2.07 -23.45
C GLY A 21 1.15 3.33 -24.25
N ALA A 22 0.85 3.42 -25.54
CA ALA A 22 1.07 4.64 -26.33
C ALA A 22 -0.05 5.68 -26.12
N PHE A 23 -1.27 5.22 -25.86
CA PHE A 23 -2.43 6.10 -25.68
C PHE A 23 -2.42 6.80 -24.33
N GLU A 24 -2.01 6.12 -23.26
CA GLU A 24 -1.94 6.74 -21.92
C GLU A 24 -1.07 8.01 -21.93
N LYS A 25 0.10 7.96 -22.59
CA LYS A 25 1.02 9.11 -22.67
C LYS A 25 0.43 10.26 -23.49
N GLU A 26 -0.26 9.98 -24.59
CA GLU A 26 -0.89 10.99 -25.44
C GLU A 26 -2.19 11.55 -24.84
N ALA A 27 -2.98 10.71 -24.16
CA ALA A 27 -4.21 11.10 -23.48
C ALA A 27 -3.93 12.07 -22.33
N VAL A 28 -2.89 11.81 -21.52
CA VAL A 28 -2.43 12.75 -20.48
C VAL A 28 -1.96 14.06 -21.11
N ALA A 29 -1.25 14.02 -22.25
CA ALA A 29 -0.84 15.21 -22.99
C ALA A 29 -2.03 16.04 -23.53
N TRP A 30 -3.19 15.42 -23.73
CA TRP A 30 -4.45 16.07 -24.14
C TRP A 30 -5.31 16.53 -22.94
N GLY A 31 -4.79 16.42 -21.72
CA GLY A 31 -5.46 16.86 -20.49
C GLY A 31 -6.51 15.89 -19.98
N LEU A 32 -6.53 14.64 -20.47
CA LEU A 32 -7.36 13.59 -19.89
C LEU A 32 -6.70 13.07 -18.60
N PRO A 33 -7.50 12.75 -17.57
CA PRO A 33 -6.97 12.18 -16.34
C PRO A 33 -6.32 10.82 -16.60
N GLU A 34 -5.26 10.53 -15.85
CA GLU A 34 -4.58 9.23 -15.88
C GLU A 34 -5.58 8.11 -15.54
N GLY A 35 -5.50 6.99 -16.26
CA GLY A 35 -6.48 5.89 -16.15
C GLY A 35 -7.80 6.10 -16.92
N PHE A 36 -7.93 7.14 -17.75
CA PHE A 36 -9.11 7.31 -18.61
C PHE A 36 -9.25 6.21 -19.67
N ASN A 37 -10.30 5.40 -19.58
CA ASN A 37 -10.68 4.43 -20.60
C ASN A 37 -11.63 5.09 -21.63
N PRO A 38 -11.23 5.18 -22.91
CA PRO A 38 -12.03 5.84 -23.97
C PRO A 38 -13.24 5.01 -24.43
N GLU A 39 -13.26 3.70 -24.20
CA GLU A 39 -14.38 2.82 -24.58
C GLU A 39 -15.54 2.92 -23.57
N THR A 40 -15.20 3.07 -22.29
CA THR A 40 -16.19 3.16 -21.22
C THR A 40 -16.48 4.60 -20.78
N GLY A 41 -15.60 5.55 -21.14
CA GLY A 41 -15.66 6.95 -20.70
C GLY A 41 -15.43 7.14 -19.21
N ARG A 42 -14.85 6.13 -18.54
CA ARG A 42 -14.60 6.13 -17.09
C ARG A 42 -13.11 6.22 -16.82
N ILE A 43 -12.77 6.81 -15.68
CA ILE A 43 -11.45 6.62 -15.09
C ILE A 43 -11.45 5.22 -14.50
N GLU A 44 -10.75 4.31 -15.15
CA GLU A 44 -10.41 3.02 -14.55
C GLU A 44 -9.36 3.31 -13.49
N LYS A 45 -9.73 3.04 -12.23
CA LYS A 45 -8.77 3.06 -11.14
C LYS A 45 -7.77 1.96 -11.44
N THR A 46 -6.64 2.32 -12.03
CA THR A 46 -5.49 1.43 -12.11
C THR A 46 -5.21 1.00 -10.68
N SER A 47 -5.21 -0.31 -10.42
CA SER A 47 -4.72 -0.79 -9.13
C SER A 47 -3.26 -0.36 -9.07
N GLU A 48 -2.99 0.70 -8.32
CA GLU A 48 -1.62 1.14 -8.09
C GLU A 48 -0.94 0.02 -7.31
N VAL A 49 -0.11 -0.74 -8.03
CA VAL A 49 0.76 -1.73 -7.42
C VAL A 49 1.96 -0.95 -6.89
N TYR A 50 2.10 -0.95 -5.57
CA TYR A 50 3.23 -0.34 -4.91
C TYR A 50 4.34 -1.36 -4.77
N LYS A 51 5.56 -0.96 -5.10
CA LYS A 51 6.70 -1.83 -4.91
C LYS A 51 7.04 -1.90 -3.43
N THR A 52 7.50 -3.08 -2.99
CA THR A 52 8.00 -3.26 -1.62
C THR A 52 9.12 -2.27 -1.27
N GLU A 53 10.00 -1.93 -2.23
CA GLU A 53 11.08 -0.95 -2.04
C GLU A 53 10.59 0.47 -1.71
N GLU A 54 9.34 0.81 -2.07
CA GLU A 54 8.71 2.09 -1.75
C GLU A 54 8.03 2.05 -0.37
N LEU A 55 7.64 0.86 0.08
CA LEU A 55 7.00 0.65 1.38
C LEU A 55 8.01 0.53 2.50
N ILE A 56 9.09 -0.23 2.31
CA ILE A 56 10.16 -0.38 3.30
C ILE A 56 10.83 0.98 3.52
N GLY A 57 11.03 1.35 4.79
CA GLY A 57 11.54 2.67 5.20
C GLY A 57 10.47 3.78 5.19
N SER A 58 9.25 3.52 4.70
CA SER A 58 8.16 4.50 4.75
C SER A 58 7.56 4.60 6.15
N VAL A 59 6.90 5.73 6.44
CA VAL A 59 6.21 5.93 7.72
C VAL A 59 4.78 5.41 7.64
N ALA A 60 4.46 4.42 8.47
CA ALA A 60 3.10 3.94 8.66
C ALA A 60 2.33 4.85 9.62
N ARG A 61 1.10 5.20 9.24
CA ARG A 61 0.17 5.99 10.06
C ARG A 61 -1.13 5.25 10.25
N ASN A 62 -1.91 5.60 11.28
CA ASN A 62 -3.28 5.13 11.37
C ASN A 62 -4.28 6.03 10.63
N GLU A 63 -5.55 5.64 10.65
CA GLU A 63 -6.67 6.37 10.03
C GLU A 63 -6.86 7.80 10.56
N ARG A 64 -6.35 8.09 11.76
CA ARG A 64 -6.34 9.43 12.38
C ARG A 64 -5.11 10.26 12.00
N GLY A 65 -4.21 9.71 11.20
CA GLY A 65 -2.95 10.35 10.81
C GLY A 65 -1.84 10.25 11.86
N GLU A 66 -2.05 9.52 12.95
CA GLU A 66 -1.03 9.32 13.99
C GLU A 66 0.07 8.40 13.47
N ARG A 67 1.34 8.73 13.71
CA ARG A 67 2.47 7.88 13.31
C ARG A 67 2.49 6.63 14.19
N LEU A 68 2.53 5.45 13.57
CA LEU A 68 2.71 4.17 14.27
C LEU A 68 4.21 3.83 14.32
N GLY A 69 4.89 3.85 13.17
CA GLY A 69 6.31 3.52 13.08
C GLY A 69 6.83 3.65 11.66
N MET A 70 8.06 3.20 11.45
CA MET A 70 8.64 3.01 10.11
C MET A 70 8.45 1.55 9.68
N VAL A 71 8.14 1.30 8.41
CA VAL A 71 8.09 -0.08 7.90
C VAL A 71 9.51 -0.61 7.83
N GLU A 72 9.77 -1.67 8.59
CA GLU A 72 11.07 -2.34 8.60
C GLU A 72 11.09 -3.45 7.55
N GLU A 73 10.14 -4.38 7.63
CA GLU A 73 10.10 -5.56 6.77
C GLU A 73 8.69 -6.08 6.53
N ILE A 74 8.55 -6.86 5.46
CA ILE A 74 7.34 -7.63 5.16
C ILE A 74 7.73 -9.11 5.13
N LEU A 75 7.18 -9.88 6.05
CA LEU A 75 7.54 -11.27 6.26
C LEU A 75 6.51 -12.21 5.67
N PHE A 76 7.00 -13.31 5.12
CA PHE A 76 6.18 -14.36 4.55
C PHE A 76 6.25 -15.61 5.43
N SER A 77 5.13 -16.32 5.53
CA SER A 77 5.07 -17.67 6.08
C SER A 77 5.62 -18.70 5.09
N ASP A 78 5.94 -19.90 5.57
CA ASP A 78 6.46 -21.01 4.75
C ASP A 78 5.56 -21.41 3.58
N ASP A 79 4.24 -21.16 3.70
CA ASP A 79 3.26 -21.42 2.65
C ASP A 79 3.11 -20.27 1.64
N GLY A 80 3.98 -19.26 1.71
CA GLY A 80 4.08 -18.15 0.76
C GLY A 80 3.06 -17.03 0.98
N ARG A 81 2.35 -17.00 2.11
CA ARG A 81 1.46 -15.90 2.47
C ARG A 81 2.22 -14.81 3.22
N ILE A 82 1.75 -13.56 3.12
CA ILE A 82 2.29 -12.49 3.96
C ILE A 82 1.77 -12.71 5.39
N GLU A 83 2.70 -12.86 6.33
CA GLU A 83 2.40 -13.13 7.73
C GLU A 83 2.39 -11.84 8.54
N TYR A 84 3.47 -11.06 8.47
CA TYR A 84 3.66 -9.84 9.26
C TYR A 84 4.09 -8.65 8.41
N LEU A 85 3.53 -7.49 8.74
CA LEU A 85 4.13 -6.19 8.47
C LEU A 85 4.89 -5.77 9.74
N VAL A 86 6.21 -5.68 9.68
CA VAL A 86 7.04 -5.33 10.84
C VAL A 86 7.28 -3.83 10.84
N LEU A 87 6.89 -3.17 11.93
CA LEU A 87 7.10 -1.74 12.12
C LEU A 87 8.15 -1.48 13.18
N ALA A 88 9.10 -0.60 12.90
CA ALA A 88 10.02 -0.08 13.88
C ALA A 88 9.40 1.09 14.64
N ARG A 89 9.29 0.94 15.96
CA ARG A 89 8.74 1.93 16.89
C ARG A 89 9.88 2.53 17.70
N ASP A 90 9.94 3.85 17.70
CA ASP A 90 10.87 4.59 18.56
C ASP A 90 10.41 4.49 20.01
N GLU A 91 11.28 4.06 20.92
CA GLU A 91 11.03 4.13 22.35
C GLU A 91 11.85 5.24 23.02
N ILE A 92 11.28 5.80 24.09
CA ILE A 92 11.83 6.95 24.82
C ILE A 92 13.22 6.63 25.40
N GLU A 93 13.49 5.36 25.70
CA GLU A 93 14.76 4.91 26.29
C GLU A 93 15.87 4.67 25.24
N GLY A 94 15.63 5.03 23.97
CA GLY A 94 16.65 5.05 22.92
C GLY A 94 16.90 3.71 22.22
N ALA A 95 16.20 2.65 22.61
CA ALA A 95 16.19 1.39 21.88
C ALA A 95 14.99 1.34 20.94
N GLU A 96 15.24 1.24 19.64
CA GLU A 96 14.19 0.97 18.66
C GLU A 96 13.70 -0.47 18.81
N ARG A 97 12.37 -0.65 18.85
CA ARG A 97 11.73 -1.97 18.92
C ARG A 97 11.00 -2.30 17.64
N LEU A 98 11.03 -3.57 17.28
CA LEU A 98 10.28 -4.10 16.15
C LEU A 98 8.95 -4.66 16.64
N VAL A 99 7.87 -4.21 16.01
CA VAL A 99 6.49 -4.57 16.31
C VAL A 99 5.94 -5.32 15.10
N PRO A 100 5.78 -6.65 15.17
CA PRO A 100 5.11 -7.41 14.12
C PRO A 100 3.61 -7.14 14.17
N VAL A 101 3.04 -6.73 13.05
CA VAL A 101 1.59 -6.60 12.89
C VAL A 101 1.12 -7.71 11.95
N PRO A 102 0.25 -8.63 12.38
CA PRO A 102 -0.34 -9.62 11.49
C PRO A 102 -0.94 -8.93 10.26
N TRP A 103 -0.63 -9.44 9.07
CA TRP A 103 -1.00 -8.80 7.80
C TRP A 103 -2.52 -8.55 7.69
N LYS A 104 -3.32 -9.48 8.21
CA LYS A 104 -4.79 -9.41 8.22
C LYS A 104 -5.32 -8.28 9.11
N ASP A 105 -4.63 -7.98 10.20
CA ASP A 105 -5.03 -6.98 11.18
C ASP A 105 -4.49 -5.59 10.85
N ALA A 106 -3.36 -5.53 10.13
CA ALA A 106 -2.78 -4.28 9.64
C ALA A 106 -3.76 -3.50 8.75
N LYS A 107 -4.57 -4.21 7.94
CA LYS A 107 -5.48 -3.63 6.92
C LYS A 107 -4.81 -2.49 6.17
N ALA A 108 -3.63 -2.79 5.65
CA ALA A 108 -2.76 -1.82 5.02
C ALA A 108 -3.38 -1.25 3.73
N GLU A 109 -3.46 0.07 3.65
CA GLU A 109 -3.95 0.81 2.49
C GLU A 109 -2.99 1.94 2.13
N MET A 110 -2.76 2.14 0.83
CA MET A 110 -2.06 3.33 0.34
C MET A 110 -3.07 4.45 0.10
N LYS A 111 -2.87 5.59 0.78
CA LYS A 111 -3.69 6.81 0.65
C LYS A 111 -2.79 8.00 0.42
N ASP A 112 -2.96 8.66 -0.73
CA ASP A 112 -2.17 9.83 -1.15
C ASP A 112 -0.64 9.57 -1.03
N GLY A 113 -0.19 8.39 -1.44
CA GLY A 113 1.22 7.97 -1.37
C GLY A 113 1.73 7.66 0.05
N ARG A 114 0.84 7.46 1.03
CA ARG A 114 1.19 7.11 2.41
C ARG A 114 0.59 5.77 2.81
N LEU A 115 1.36 4.98 3.56
CA LEU A 115 0.87 3.74 4.15
C LEU A 115 0.01 4.04 5.38
N VAL A 116 -1.26 3.65 5.31
CA VAL A 116 -2.26 3.79 6.37
C VAL A 116 -2.68 2.41 6.86
N LEU A 117 -2.67 2.20 8.18
CA LEU A 117 -3.08 0.97 8.85
C LEU A 117 -4.33 1.22 9.71
N SER A 118 -5.26 0.27 9.77
CA SER A 118 -6.43 0.37 10.65
C SER A 118 -6.10 -0.13 12.07
N LEU A 119 -5.18 0.57 12.74
CA LEU A 119 -4.73 0.27 14.10
C LEU A 119 -4.91 1.46 15.05
N ASP A 120 -5.36 1.20 16.27
CA ASP A 120 -5.32 2.20 17.33
C ASP A 120 -3.88 2.42 17.82
N LYS A 121 -3.46 3.68 17.98
CA LYS A 121 -2.10 4.05 18.40
C LYS A 121 -1.75 3.47 19.77
N SER A 122 -2.67 3.52 20.74
CA SER A 122 -2.44 2.97 22.08
C SER A 122 -2.31 1.44 22.03
N LYS A 123 -3.15 0.76 21.25
CA LYS A 123 -3.00 -0.69 21.02
C LYS A 123 -1.65 -1.00 20.38
N PHE A 124 -1.21 -0.23 19.37
CA PHE A 124 0.10 -0.43 18.75
C PHE A 124 1.26 -0.20 19.73
N ASP A 125 1.19 0.82 20.58
CA ASP A 125 2.25 1.15 21.55
C ASP A 125 2.44 0.08 22.63
N ASN A 126 1.39 -0.66 22.96
CA ASN A 126 1.44 -1.74 23.96
C ASN A 126 1.60 -3.13 23.33
N ALA A 127 1.75 -3.21 22.01
CA ALA A 127 1.86 -4.48 21.30
C ALA A 127 3.14 -5.25 21.66
N PRO A 128 3.09 -6.61 21.63
CA PRO A 128 4.27 -7.44 21.73
C PRO A 128 5.32 -7.01 20.70
N SER A 129 6.56 -6.93 21.14
CA SER A 129 7.66 -6.39 20.33
C SER A 129 8.98 -7.00 20.75
N PHE A 130 9.97 -6.94 19.87
CA PHE A 130 11.29 -7.52 20.08
C PHE A 130 12.40 -6.56 19.64
N GLY A 131 13.63 -6.84 20.05
CA GLY A 131 14.77 -6.00 19.69
C GLY A 131 15.21 -6.24 18.24
N ARG A 132 15.82 -5.23 17.60
CA ARG A 132 16.35 -5.31 16.23
C ARG A 132 17.37 -6.45 15.98
N ASN A 133 17.97 -6.98 17.05
CA ASN A 133 18.92 -8.09 17.00
C ASN A 133 18.31 -9.45 17.40
N ASP A 134 17.00 -9.53 17.64
CA ASP A 134 16.31 -10.71 18.21
C ASP A 134 15.27 -11.31 17.24
N TRP A 135 15.58 -11.34 15.94
CA TRP A 135 14.67 -11.86 14.90
C TRP A 135 14.28 -13.32 15.10
N GLN A 136 15.15 -14.12 15.72
CA GLN A 136 14.89 -15.51 16.11
C GLN A 136 13.65 -15.67 17.02
N ARG A 137 13.17 -14.59 17.63
CA ARG A 137 11.93 -14.59 18.41
C ARG A 137 10.69 -14.88 17.56
N LEU A 138 10.73 -14.57 16.27
CA LEU A 138 9.68 -14.91 15.30
C LEU A 138 9.62 -16.43 15.02
N ASP A 139 10.65 -17.19 15.38
CA ASP A 139 10.67 -18.65 15.20
C ASP A 139 9.96 -19.38 16.34
N ASP A 140 9.62 -18.67 17.44
CA ASP A 140 8.91 -19.22 18.60
C ASP A 140 7.39 -19.28 18.33
N PRO A 141 6.79 -20.48 18.23
CA PRO A 141 5.35 -20.63 17.96
C PRO A 141 4.46 -20.07 19.06
N GLU A 142 4.90 -20.07 20.32
CA GLU A 142 4.11 -19.54 21.43
C GLU A 142 4.10 -18.01 21.41
N TRP A 143 5.23 -17.39 21.09
CA TRP A 143 5.29 -15.94 20.93
C TRP A 143 4.51 -15.46 19.69
N ASN A 144 4.56 -16.20 18.57
CA ASN A 144 3.70 -15.89 17.42
C ASN A 144 2.21 -15.97 17.80
N ARG A 145 1.82 -16.96 18.62
CA ARG A 145 0.44 -17.06 19.14
C ARG A 145 0.08 -15.88 20.04
N GLU A 146 1.00 -15.42 20.88
CA GLU A 146 0.83 -14.22 21.72
C GLU A 146 0.58 -12.98 20.84
N VAL A 147 1.41 -12.76 19.82
CA VAL A 147 1.25 -11.67 18.85
C VAL A 147 -0.13 -11.73 18.20
N HIS A 148 -0.50 -12.86 17.60
CA HIS A 148 -1.80 -13.01 16.94
C HIS A 148 -2.98 -12.85 17.90
N SER A 149 -2.86 -13.29 19.15
CA SER A 149 -3.94 -13.16 20.15
C SER A 149 -4.11 -11.73 20.67
N TYR A 150 -3.07 -10.90 20.54
CA TYR A 150 -3.12 -9.50 20.93
C TYR A 150 -3.93 -8.65 19.95
N TYR A 151 -3.88 -8.98 18.65
CA TYR A 151 -4.58 -8.25 17.58
C TYR A 151 -6.05 -8.68 17.45
#